data_AF-A0A439RF23-F1
#
_entry.id   AF-A0A439RF23-F1
#
_cell.length_a   1.000
_cell.length_b   1.000
_cell.length_c   1.000
_cell.angle_alpha   90.00
_cell.angle_beta   90.00
_cell.angle_gamma   90.00
#
_symmetry.space_group_name_H-M   'P 1'
#
loop_
_entity.id
_entity.type
_entity.pdbx_description
1 polymer ?
#
loop_
_entity_poly.entity_id
_entity_poly.type
_entity_poly.pdbx_seq_one_letter_code
_entity_poly.pdbx_strand_id
1 'polypeptide(L)'
;MAMTEFIFIEQDAPEEEYTPPPYGKPGRILVEVYDLGGEFEYEILDYDGDSGVFWIQEGEGFDWWIKGHLDLPGEGRYLISDISGDYIRGDGWTTDDDVDWYIGLVTRTELDTLV
;
A
#
# COMPACT_ATOMS: atom_id res chain seq x y z
N MET A 1 1.23 -62.05 -5.85
CA MET A 1 1.39 -60.68 -6.39
C MET A 1 0.68 -59.77 -5.39
N ALA A 2 1.42 -59.05 -4.56
CA ALA A 2 0.83 -58.18 -3.54
C ALA A 2 0.71 -56.76 -4.10
N MET A 3 -0.50 -56.19 -4.09
CA MET A 3 -0.73 -54.79 -4.41
C MET A 3 -0.46 -53.97 -3.15
N THR A 4 0.51 -53.06 -3.24
CA THR A 4 0.73 -52.02 -2.23
C THR A 4 -0.21 -50.86 -2.54
N GLU A 5 -1.14 -50.58 -1.65
CA GLU A 5 -1.93 -49.35 -1.68
C GLU A 5 -1.11 -48.21 -1.09
N PHE A 6 -1.02 -47.10 -1.83
CA PHE A 6 -0.42 -45.85 -1.36
C PHE A 6 -1.56 -44.96 -0.86
N ILE A 7 -1.54 -44.62 0.42
CA ILE A 7 -2.45 -43.64 1.03
C ILE A 7 -1.77 -42.28 0.88
N PHE A 8 -2.32 -41.40 0.06
CA PHE A 8 -1.96 -39.99 0.03
C PHE A 8 -2.66 -39.30 1.18
N ILE A 9 -1.90 -38.83 2.17
CA ILE A 9 -2.40 -37.93 3.21
C ILE A 9 -2.09 -36.53 2.70
N GLU A 10 -3.09 -35.82 2.19
CA GLU A 10 -2.99 -34.38 1.99
C GLU A 10 -2.89 -33.74 3.38
N GLN A 11 -1.67 -33.35 3.75
CA GLN A 11 -1.43 -32.62 4.97
C GLN A 11 -1.73 -31.16 4.65
N ASP A 12 -2.94 -30.69 5.00
CA ASP A 12 -3.24 -29.25 5.00
C ASP A 12 -2.19 -28.57 5.88
N ALA A 13 -1.30 -27.80 5.26
CA ALA A 13 -0.37 -26.97 6.00
C ALA A 13 -1.20 -26.00 6.86
N PRO A 14 -0.83 -25.76 8.13
CA PRO A 14 -1.55 -24.80 8.94
C PRO A 14 -1.51 -23.45 8.23
N GLU A 15 -2.67 -22.86 7.96
CA GLU A 15 -2.77 -21.51 7.42
C GLU A 15 -2.07 -20.57 8.41
N GLU A 16 -0.98 -19.93 7.98
CA GLU A 16 -0.32 -18.90 8.78
C GLU A 16 -1.30 -17.74 8.98
N GLU A 17 -1.55 -17.37 10.24
CA GLU A 17 -2.41 -16.23 10.58
C GLU A 17 -1.75 -14.95 10.04
N TYR A 18 -2.33 -14.40 8.97
CA TYR A 18 -1.85 -13.16 8.37
C TYR A 18 -1.94 -12.03 9.39
N THR A 19 -0.80 -11.39 9.67
CA THR A 19 -0.72 -10.21 10.53
C THR A 19 -0.45 -8.99 9.66
N PRO A 20 -1.36 -8.00 9.57
CA PRO A 20 -1.13 -6.82 8.77
C PRO A 20 -0.04 -5.93 9.38
N PRO A 21 0.66 -5.12 8.57
CA PRO A 21 1.71 -4.23 9.04
C PRO A 21 1.13 -3.08 9.90
N PRO A 22 1.92 -2.51 10.83
CA PRO A 22 1.47 -1.38 11.63
C PRO A 22 1.43 -0.07 10.82
N TYR A 23 0.40 0.75 11.04
CA TYR A 23 0.25 2.08 10.40
C TYR A 23 1.49 2.97 10.55
N GLY A 24 2.10 2.97 11.73
CA GLY A 24 3.23 3.83 12.06
C GLY A 24 4.57 3.38 11.47
N LYS A 25 4.67 2.23 10.79
CA LYS A 25 5.93 1.82 10.14
C LYS A 25 6.09 2.62 8.84
N PRO A 26 7.14 3.44 8.69
CA PRO A 26 7.34 4.22 7.48
C PRO A 26 7.53 3.31 6.26
N GLY A 27 6.99 3.76 5.12
CA GLY A 27 7.21 3.13 3.82
C GLY A 27 7.25 4.14 2.70
N ARG A 28 7.27 3.63 1.48
CA ARG A 28 7.31 4.44 0.25
C ARG A 28 6.37 3.92 -0.82
N ILE A 29 6.09 4.79 -1.78
CA ILE A 29 5.39 4.49 -3.03
C ILE A 29 6.18 5.11 -4.18
N LEU A 30 6.45 4.33 -5.22
CA LEU A 30 6.87 4.82 -6.52
C LEU A 30 5.65 4.86 -7.45
N VAL A 31 5.33 6.05 -7.94
CA VAL A 31 4.16 6.30 -8.79
C VAL A 31 4.57 6.99 -10.08
N GLU A 32 3.95 6.62 -11.18
CA GLU A 32 3.98 7.34 -12.45
C GLU A 32 2.68 8.13 -12.62
N VAL A 33 2.81 9.41 -13.01
CA VAL A 33 1.69 10.32 -13.18
C VAL A 33 1.58 10.69 -14.66
N TYR A 34 0.38 10.51 -15.23
CA TYR A 34 0.05 10.82 -16.61
C TYR A 34 -0.95 11.97 -16.68
N ASP A 35 -0.76 12.91 -17.61
CA ASP A 35 -1.77 13.93 -17.94
C ASP A 35 -2.59 13.46 -19.15
N LEU A 36 -3.89 13.23 -18.94
CA LEU A 36 -4.84 12.83 -19.99
C LEU A 36 -5.64 14.01 -20.56
N GLY A 37 -5.03 15.20 -20.61
CA GLY A 37 -5.65 16.40 -21.15
C GLY A 37 -6.41 17.20 -20.10
N GLY A 38 -5.84 17.33 -18.90
CA GLY A 38 -6.39 18.08 -17.77
C GLY A 38 -6.88 17.21 -16.60
N GLU A 39 -6.83 15.89 -16.76
CA GLU A 39 -7.05 14.92 -15.68
C GLU A 39 -5.78 14.10 -15.46
N PHE A 40 -5.33 13.99 -14.21
CA PHE A 40 -4.18 13.17 -13.86
C PHE A 40 -4.62 11.74 -13.56
N GLU A 41 -3.94 10.78 -14.19
CA GLU A 41 -3.97 9.36 -13.83
C GLU A 41 -2.67 8.94 -13.14
N TYR A 42 -2.78 7.94 -12.28
CA TYR A 42 -1.70 7.46 -11.43
C TYR A 42 -1.52 5.96 -11.60
N GLU A 43 -0.28 5.53 -11.86
CA GLU A 43 0.10 4.12 -11.90
C GLU A 43 1.12 3.84 -10.81
N ILE A 44 0.82 2.90 -9.92
CA ILE A 44 1.74 2.47 -8.88
C ILE A 44 2.71 1.47 -9.49
N LEU A 45 3.99 1.83 -9.50
CA LEU A 45 5.05 1.00 -10.04
C LEU A 45 5.64 0.07 -8.97
N ASP A 46 5.76 0.57 -7.73
CA ASP A 46 6.31 -0.19 -6.59
C ASP A 46 5.87 0.44 -5.26
N TYR A 47 5.80 -0.35 -4.19
CA TYR A 47 5.50 0.14 -2.84
C TYR A 47 5.94 -0.84 -1.73
N ASP A 48 6.16 -0.31 -0.53
CA ASP A 48 6.52 -1.11 0.64
C ASP A 48 5.26 -1.74 1.28
N GLY A 49 4.87 -2.93 0.82
CA GLY A 49 3.66 -3.63 1.29
C GLY A 49 3.70 -4.17 2.72
N ASP A 50 4.84 -4.07 3.41
CA ASP A 50 5.02 -4.47 4.81
C ASP A 50 5.08 -3.26 5.76
N SER A 51 4.60 -2.08 5.31
CA SER A 51 4.62 -0.79 6.02
C SER A 51 3.21 -0.19 6.16
N GLY A 52 3.11 1.02 6.73
CA GLY A 52 1.86 1.78 6.79
C GLY A 52 1.21 2.05 5.43
N VAL A 53 2.00 2.04 4.35
CA VAL A 53 1.54 2.20 2.96
C VAL A 53 0.54 1.11 2.56
N PHE A 54 0.64 -0.08 3.14
CA PHE A 54 -0.33 -1.17 2.94
C PHE A 54 -1.79 -0.68 3.14
N TRP A 55 -2.03 0.13 4.16
CA TRP A 55 -3.36 0.62 4.50
C TRP A 55 -3.89 1.70 3.56
N ILE A 56 -3.01 2.35 2.78
CA ILE A 56 -3.44 3.26 1.71
C ILE A 56 -4.12 2.47 0.60
N GLN A 57 -3.61 1.29 0.25
CA GLN A 57 -4.25 0.41 -0.74
C GLN A 57 -5.52 -0.23 -0.19
N GLU A 58 -5.44 -0.82 1.00
CA GLU A 58 -6.50 -1.67 1.53
C GLU A 58 -7.63 -0.91 2.24
N GLY A 59 -7.38 0.34 2.66
CA GLY A 59 -8.36 1.14 3.40
C GLY A 59 -8.95 2.28 2.57
N GLU A 60 -8.10 3.20 2.14
CA GLU A 60 -8.53 4.50 1.58
C GLU A 60 -8.61 4.50 0.04
N GLY A 61 -7.76 3.70 -0.60
CA GLY A 61 -7.54 3.71 -2.04
C GLY A 61 -6.54 4.81 -2.43
N PHE A 62 -5.48 4.41 -3.14
CA PHE A 62 -4.39 5.31 -3.49
C PHE A 62 -4.81 6.54 -4.29
N ASP A 63 -5.73 6.39 -5.25
CA ASP A 63 -6.21 7.49 -6.08
C ASP A 63 -6.91 8.58 -5.26
N TRP A 64 -7.58 8.20 -4.17
CA TRP A 64 -8.21 9.15 -3.27
C TRP A 64 -7.17 9.79 -2.36
N TRP A 65 -6.28 8.97 -1.79
CA TRP A 65 -5.20 9.41 -0.92
C TRP A 65 -4.27 10.43 -1.58
N ILE A 66 -3.80 10.16 -2.80
CA ILE A 66 -2.87 11.05 -3.52
C ILE A 66 -3.51 12.41 -3.81
N LYS A 67 -4.79 12.44 -4.19
CA LYS A 67 -5.54 13.68 -4.45
C LYS A 67 -5.81 14.48 -3.18
N GLY A 68 -5.96 13.82 -2.04
CA GLY A 68 -6.22 14.46 -0.75
C GLY A 68 -4.95 14.99 -0.06
N HIS A 69 -3.81 14.32 -0.27
CA HIS A 69 -2.60 14.56 0.53
C HIS A 69 -1.44 15.17 -0.23
N LEU A 70 -1.43 15.12 -1.57
CA LEU A 70 -0.30 15.56 -2.38
C LEU A 70 -0.71 16.53 -3.48
N ASP A 71 0.11 17.57 -3.67
CA ASP A 71 0.05 18.49 -4.82
C ASP A 71 1.28 18.24 -5.70
N LEU A 72 1.14 17.35 -6.69
CA LEU A 72 2.23 16.99 -7.59
C LEU A 72 2.32 18.00 -8.76
N PRO A 73 3.52 18.51 -9.09
CA PRO A 73 3.69 19.64 -10.01
C PRO A 73 3.41 19.32 -11.49
N GLY A 74 3.10 18.07 -11.84
CA GLY A 74 2.76 17.65 -13.20
C GLY A 74 3.13 16.19 -13.47
N GLU A 75 3.02 15.79 -14.74
CA GLU A 75 3.36 14.44 -15.20
C GLU A 75 4.83 14.05 -14.89
N GLY A 76 5.05 12.76 -14.70
CA GLY A 76 6.34 12.16 -14.42
C GLY A 76 6.29 11.15 -13.27
N ARG A 77 7.46 10.61 -12.92
CA ARG A 77 7.60 9.65 -11.83
C ARG A 77 8.00 10.31 -10.53
N TYR A 78 7.41 9.85 -9.44
CA TYR A 78 7.64 10.36 -8.10
C TYR A 78 7.88 9.21 -7.13
N LEU A 79 8.95 9.34 -6.35
CA LEU A 79 9.14 8.57 -5.13
C LEU A 79 8.58 9.39 -3.97
N ILE A 80 7.56 8.84 -3.33
CA ILE A 80 6.97 9.38 -2.10
C ILE A 80 7.47 8.48 -0.98
N SER A 81 8.16 9.05 0.00
CA SER A 81 8.88 8.32 1.04
C SER A 81 8.58 8.86 2.43
N ASP A 82 8.89 8.04 3.44
CA ASP A 82 8.57 8.28 4.84
C ASP A 82 7.06 8.49 5.05
N ILE A 83 6.26 7.64 4.40
CA ILE A 83 4.81 7.59 4.56
C ILE A 83 4.48 6.73 5.78
N SER A 84 3.77 7.28 6.75
CA SER A 84 3.28 6.56 7.94
C SER A 84 1.93 7.13 8.37
N GLY A 85 1.14 6.37 9.11
CA GLY A 85 -0.13 6.82 9.65
C GLY A 85 -0.25 6.61 11.15
N ASP A 86 -1.09 7.41 11.80
CA ASP A 86 -1.59 7.17 13.15
C ASP A 86 -3.08 6.82 13.08
N TYR A 87 -3.41 5.57 13.44
CA TYR A 87 -4.79 5.10 13.46
C TYR A 87 -5.54 5.65 14.66
N ILE A 88 -6.68 6.27 14.39
CA ILE A 88 -7.57 6.88 15.38
C ILE A 88 -8.83 6.03 15.43
N ARG A 89 -8.98 5.30 16.52
CA ARG A 89 -10.17 4.48 16.75
C ARG A 89 -11.37 5.34 17.08
N GLY A 90 -12.44 5.19 16.31
CA GLY A 90 -13.74 5.80 16.58
C GLY A 90 -14.43 5.16 17.78
N ASP A 91 -15.47 5.84 18.28
CA ASP A 91 -16.35 5.31 19.33
C ASP A 91 -17.32 4.23 18.83
N GLY A 92 -17.40 4.04 17.50
CA GLY A 92 -18.32 3.09 16.86
C GLY A 92 -19.78 3.49 16.94
N TRP A 93 -20.08 4.75 17.29
CA TRP A 93 -21.44 5.27 17.37
C TRP A 93 -21.62 6.64 16.71
N THR A 94 -20.80 7.62 17.08
CA THR A 94 -20.86 8.99 16.54
C THR A 94 -19.66 9.36 15.70
N THR A 95 -18.59 8.57 15.78
CA THR A 95 -17.32 8.76 15.08
C THR A 95 -16.88 7.44 14.46
N ASP A 96 -16.55 7.48 13.18
CA ASP A 96 -15.92 6.37 12.48
C ASP A 96 -14.42 6.32 12.81
N ASP A 97 -13.79 5.20 12.46
CA ASP A 97 -12.34 5.08 12.51
C ASP A 97 -11.69 5.98 11.46
N ASP A 98 -10.51 6.53 11.78
CA ASP A 98 -9.79 7.47 10.92
C ASP A 98 -8.27 7.23 10.97
N VAL A 99 -7.53 7.86 10.05
CA VAL A 99 -6.06 7.77 9.98
C VAL A 99 -5.47 9.14 9.66
N ASP A 100 -4.59 9.63 10.55
CA ASP A 100 -3.76 10.81 10.26
C ASP A 100 -2.50 10.38 9.51
N TRP A 101 -2.33 10.85 8.27
CA TRP A 101 -1.16 10.53 7.44
C TRP A 101 -0.03 11.55 7.57
N TYR A 102 1.20 11.03 7.66
CA TYR A 102 2.44 11.80 7.64
C TYR A 102 3.23 11.46 6.38
N ILE A 103 3.75 12.50 5.71
CA ILE A 103 4.54 12.38 4.48
C ILE A 103 5.84 13.15 4.69
N GLY A 104 6.97 12.46 4.57
CA GLY A 104 8.28 13.09 4.74
C GLY A 104 8.80 13.76 3.47
N LEU A 105 8.95 12.99 2.39
CA LEU A 105 9.61 13.47 1.17
C LEU A 105 8.92 13.01 -0.11
N VAL A 106 8.74 13.95 -1.03
CA VAL A 106 8.28 13.73 -2.40
C VAL A 106 9.39 14.14 -3.36
N THR A 107 9.91 13.19 -4.14
CA THR A 107 11.01 13.44 -5.08
C THR A 107 10.64 12.96 -6.47
N ARG A 108 10.76 13.83 -7.47
CA ARG A 108 10.68 13.42 -8.88
C ARG A 108 11.90 12.57 -9.24
N THR A 109 11.69 11.44 -9.90
CA THR A 109 12.76 10.46 -10.19
C THR A 109 12.65 9.91 -11.62
N GLU A 110 13.74 9.34 -12.12
CA GLU A 110 13.81 8.63 -13.41
C GLU A 110 14.08 7.12 -13.20
N LEU A 111 14.04 6.63 -11.96
CA LEU A 111 14.33 5.22 -11.64
C LEU A 111 13.21 4.29 -12.13
N ASP A 112 13.60 3.19 -12.78
CA ASP A 112 12.69 2.17 -13.31
C ASP A 112 12.30 1.10 -12.29
N THR A 113 13.09 0.91 -11.23
CA THR A 113 12.86 -0.06 -10.15
C THR A 113 13.75 0.31 -8.97
N LEU A 114 13.31 -0.05 -7.77
CA LEU A 114 14.02 0.23 -6.54
C LEU A 114 14.98 -0.94 -6.22
N VAL A 115 16.26 -0.63 -5.95
CA VAL A 115 17.29 -1.60 -5.54
C VAL A 115 17.22 -1.86 -4.05
#